data_AF-A0A2N8PV57-F1
#
_entry.id   AF-A0A2N8PV57-F1
#
_cell.length_a   1.000
_cell.length_b   1.000
_cell.length_c   1.000
_cell.angle_alpha   90.00
_cell.angle_beta   90.00
_cell.angle_gamma   90.00
#
_symmetry.space_group_name_H-M   'P 1'
#
loop_
_entity.id
_entity.type
_entity.pdbx_description
1 polymer ?
#
loop_
_entity_poly.entity_id
_entity_poly.type
_entity_poly.pdbx_seq_one_letter_code
_entity_poly.pdbx_strand_id
1 'polypeptide(L)'
;MENFQEKLAQLPTEIKRAWSVGFVFVKENDHYWHFPARQWSEQQIQDYFLDRFGKTSTFKLYPELKLKHLIVKDMPALLVVVPYEPRKESI
;
A
#
# COMPACT_ATOMS: atom_id res chain seq x y z
N MET A 1 -15.17 4.30 -9.65
CA MET A 1 -14.08 3.56 -8.97
C MET A 1 -12.85 3.70 -9.84
N GLU A 2 -11.95 4.64 -9.53
CA GLU A 2 -10.64 4.65 -10.19
C GLU A 2 -9.94 3.33 -9.86
N ASN A 3 -9.62 2.57 -10.89
CA ASN A 3 -9.25 1.17 -10.74
C ASN A 3 -7.85 1.10 -10.14
N PHE A 4 -7.70 0.53 -8.94
CA PHE A 4 -6.39 0.34 -8.32
C PHE A 4 -5.41 -0.36 -9.27
N GLN A 5 -5.90 -1.30 -10.09
CA GLN A 5 -5.11 -1.96 -11.13
C GLN A 5 -4.63 -1.01 -12.23
N GLU A 6 -5.42 0.00 -12.62
CA GLU A 6 -4.98 1.03 -13.58
C GLU A 6 -3.90 1.92 -12.96
N LYS A 7 -4.07 2.34 -11.69
CA LYS A 7 -3.05 3.10 -10.96
C LYS A 7 -1.75 2.32 -10.85
N LEU A 8 -1.84 1.02 -10.56
CA LEU A 8 -0.69 0.12 -10.57
C LEU A 8 -0.09 -0.01 -11.97
N ALA A 9 -0.90 -0.19 -13.02
CA ALA A 9 -0.42 -0.34 -14.39
C ALA A 9 0.44 0.86 -14.82
N GLN A 10 0.07 2.08 -14.43
CA GLN A 10 0.79 3.32 -14.70
C GLN A 10 2.12 3.47 -13.93
N LEU A 11 2.37 2.67 -12.90
CA LEU A 11 3.64 2.73 -12.16
C LEU A 11 4.82 2.24 -13.02
N PRO A 12 5.99 2.88 -12.93
CA PRO A 12 7.21 2.38 -13.57
C PRO A 12 7.53 0.95 -13.12
N THR A 13 8.02 0.12 -14.04
CA THR A 13 8.35 -1.29 -13.76
C THR A 13 9.38 -1.43 -12.63
N GLU A 14 10.30 -0.49 -12.49
CA GLU A 14 11.31 -0.46 -11.43
C GLU A 14 10.68 -0.35 -10.03
N ILE A 15 9.66 0.50 -9.89
CA ILE A 15 8.91 0.66 -8.63
C ILE A 15 8.18 -0.64 -8.28
N LYS A 16 7.58 -1.31 -9.27
CA LYS A 16 6.91 -2.61 -9.07
C LYS A 16 7.89 -3.71 -8.66
N ARG A 17 9.10 -3.72 -9.24
CA ARG A 17 10.16 -4.69 -8.90
C ARG A 17 10.71 -4.50 -7.50
N ALA A 18 10.64 -3.28 -6.96
CA ALA A 18 11.06 -2.99 -5.59
C ALA A 18 10.08 -3.52 -4.53
N TRP A 19 8.87 -3.95 -4.91
CA TRP A 19 7.88 -4.46 -3.96
C TRP A 19 8.42 -5.65 -3.20
N SER A 20 8.51 -5.47 -1.89
CA SER A 20 9.03 -6.46 -0.97
C SER A 20 8.15 -6.49 0.27
N VAL A 21 7.94 -7.69 0.78
CA VAL A 21 7.15 -7.92 1.98
C VAL A 21 7.83 -7.24 3.17
N GLY A 22 7.02 -6.53 3.95
CA GLY A 22 7.51 -5.76 5.08
C GLY A 22 8.05 -4.38 4.73
N PHE A 23 7.71 -3.86 3.56
CA PHE A 23 7.78 -2.44 3.26
C PHE A 23 6.39 -1.91 2.90
N VAL A 24 6.17 -0.62 3.16
CA VAL A 24 5.03 0.13 2.63
C VAL A 24 5.56 1.05 1.53
N PHE A 25 4.91 1.02 0.37
CA PHE A 25 5.26 1.85 -0.78
C PHE A 25 4.21 2.93 -0.96
N VAL A 26 4.67 4.16 -1.19
CA VAL A 26 3.80 5.32 -1.30
C VAL A 26 4.15 6.09 -2.56
N LYS A 27 3.13 6.42 -3.34
CA LYS A 27 3.18 7.44 -4.38
C LYS A 27 2.29 8.60 -3.96
N GLU A 28 2.87 9.79 -3.90
CA GLU A 28 2.17 11.04 -3.65
C GLU A 28 2.53 12.02 -4.77
N ASN A 29 1.55 12.32 -5.63
CA ASN A 29 1.81 13.04 -6.89
C ASN A 29 2.93 12.34 -7.68
N ASP A 30 4.03 13.02 -8.01
CA ASP A 30 5.15 12.45 -8.77
C ASP A 30 6.29 11.92 -7.88
N HIS A 31 6.10 11.91 -6.55
CA HIS A 31 7.10 11.43 -5.61
C HIS A 31 6.81 10.00 -5.16
N TYR A 32 7.87 9.19 -5.17
CA TYR A 32 7.86 7.81 -4.71
C TYR A 32 8.75 7.68 -3.49
N TRP A 33 8.23 7.03 -2.46
CA TRP A 33 9.01 6.67 -1.29
C TRP A 33 8.48 5.38 -0.68
N HIS A 34 9.28 4.79 0.19
CA HIS A 34 8.93 3.57 0.90
C HIS A 34 9.58 3.58 2.28
N PHE A 35 9.03 2.77 3.19
CA PHE A 35 9.58 2.62 4.52
C PHE A 35 9.39 1.19 5.05
N PRO A 36 10.29 0.72 5.93
CA PRO A 36 10.18 -0.62 6.50
C PRO A 36 8.99 -0.70 7.47
N ALA A 37 8.23 -1.79 7.36
CA ALA A 37 7.03 -2.07 8.15
C ALA A 37 6.87 -3.59 8.42
N ARG A 38 7.98 -4.36 8.42
CA ARG A 38 8.00 -5.83 8.57
C ARG A 38 7.19 -6.36 9.75
N GLN A 39 7.21 -5.64 10.86
CA GLN A 39 6.54 -6.03 12.11
C GLN A 39 5.31 -5.17 12.40
N TRP A 40 4.92 -4.29 11.46
CA TRP A 40 3.77 -3.43 11.67
C TRP A 40 2.49 -4.19 11.38
N SER A 41 1.53 -4.07 12.29
CA SER A 41 0.15 -4.45 12.04
C SER A 41 -0.50 -3.48 11.05
N GLU A 42 -1.63 -3.88 10.48
CA GLU A 42 -2.46 -2.97 9.67
C GLU A 42 -2.84 -1.71 10.45
N GLN A 43 -3.18 -1.86 11.73
CA GLN A 43 -3.50 -0.72 12.59
C GLN A 43 -2.32 0.25 12.72
N GLN A 44 -1.09 -0.25 12.94
CA GLN A 44 0.09 0.61 13.02
C GLN A 44 0.37 1.35 11.71
N ILE A 45 0.11 0.71 10.57
CA ILE A 45 0.18 1.38 9.27
C ILE A 45 -0.91 2.46 9.18
N GLN A 46 -2.17 2.16 9.53
CA GLN A 46 -3.25 3.15 9.53
C GLN A 46 -2.95 4.35 10.44
N ASP A 47 -2.44 4.11 11.64
CA ASP A 47 -2.08 5.12 12.63
C ASP A 47 -0.97 6.04 12.09
N TYR A 48 0.01 5.49 11.38
CA TYR A 48 1.04 6.29 10.72
C TYR A 48 0.45 7.28 9.70
N PHE A 49 -0.49 6.83 8.86
CA PHE A 49 -1.14 7.72 7.88
C PHE A 49 -2.12 8.69 8.54
N LEU A 50 -2.74 8.30 9.65
CA LEU A 50 -3.56 9.19 10.47
C LEU A 50 -2.72 10.31 11.08
N ASP A 51 -1.58 9.99 11.68
CA ASP A 51 -0.66 10.97 12.27
C ASP A 51 -0.08 11.91 11.19
N ARG A 52 0.37 11.34 10.07
CA ARG A 52 0.98 12.10 8.97
C ARG A 52 0.03 13.06 8.26
N PHE A 53 -1.22 12.65 8.04
CA PHE A 53 -2.16 13.39 7.19
C PHE A 53 -3.40 13.90 7.93
N GLY A 54 -3.63 13.50 9.17
CA GLY A 54 -4.84 13.81 9.93
C GLY A 54 -6.09 13.12 9.38
N LYS A 55 -5.94 12.05 8.59
CA LYS A 55 -7.04 11.39 7.88
C LYS A 55 -7.09 9.90 8.17
N THR A 56 -8.31 9.40 8.37
CA THR A 56 -8.54 7.97 8.52
C THR A 56 -8.31 7.23 7.21
N SER A 57 -8.02 5.94 7.33
CA SER A 57 -7.71 5.10 6.19
C SER A 57 -8.30 3.70 6.34
N THR A 58 -8.51 3.01 5.22
CA THR A 58 -9.05 1.64 5.19
C THR A 58 -8.26 0.78 4.23
N PHE A 59 -8.07 -0.49 4.58
CA PHE A 59 -7.43 -1.45 3.68
C PHE A 59 -8.44 -2.07 2.72
N LYS A 60 -8.00 -2.24 1.47
CA LYS A 60 -8.62 -3.10 0.49
C LYS A 60 -7.63 -4.17 0.04
N LEU A 61 -8.02 -5.43 0.15
CA LEU A 61 -7.20 -6.58 -0.19
C LEU A 61 -7.32 -6.92 -1.68
N TYR A 62 -6.19 -7.24 -2.31
CA TYR A 62 -6.09 -7.72 -3.70
C TYR A 62 -5.27 -9.02 -3.73
N PRO A 63 -5.89 -10.18 -3.44
CA PRO A 63 -5.20 -11.46 -3.29
C PRO A 63 -4.46 -11.94 -4.53
N GLU A 64 -5.03 -11.70 -5.71
CA GLU A 64 -4.47 -12.04 -7.00
C GLU A 64 -3.14 -11.30 -7.27
N LEU A 65 -2.96 -10.14 -6.66
CA LEU A 65 -1.74 -9.34 -6.76
C LEU A 65 -0.79 -9.54 -5.57
N LYS A 66 -1.24 -10.19 -4.50
CA LYS A 66 -0.55 -10.25 -3.19
C LYS A 66 -0.28 -8.85 -2.61
N LEU A 67 -1.22 -7.93 -2.83
CA LEU A 67 -1.13 -6.54 -2.37
C LEU A 67 -2.34 -6.16 -1.52
N LYS A 68 -2.12 -5.22 -0.60
CA LYS A 68 -3.17 -4.43 0.03
C LYS A 68 -3.02 -2.99 -0.44
N HIS A 69 -4.14 -2.34 -0.70
CA HIS A 69 -4.23 -0.90 -0.93
C HIS A 69 -4.72 -0.25 0.36
N LEU A 70 -3.92 0.65 0.93
CA LEU A 70 -4.43 1.52 1.99
C LEU A 70 -5.03 2.77 1.35
N ILE A 71 -6.34 2.94 1.52
CA ILE A 71 -7.10 4.07 0.99
C ILE A 71 -7.19 5.11 2.10
N VAL A 72 -6.44 6.21 1.97
CA VAL A 72 -6.55 7.36 2.88
C VAL A 72 -7.70 8.26 2.41
N LYS A 73 -8.63 8.58 3.32
CA LYS A 73 -9.84 9.34 2.99
C LYS A 73 -9.48 10.70 2.39
N ASP A 74 -10.23 11.14 1.37
CA ASP A 74 -10.07 12.45 0.74
C ASP A 74 -8.65 12.75 0.22
N MET A 75 -7.89 11.72 -0.18
CA MET A 75 -6.56 11.83 -0.80
C MET A 75 -6.44 10.95 -2.05
N PRO A 76 -7.16 11.27 -3.14
CA PRO A 76 -7.20 10.42 -4.34
C PRO A 76 -5.87 10.32 -5.10
N ALA A 77 -4.98 11.31 -4.91
CA ALA A 77 -3.64 11.33 -5.50
C ALA A 77 -2.63 10.46 -4.73
N LEU A 78 -2.97 10.04 -3.51
CA LEU A 78 -2.13 9.16 -2.69
C LEU A 78 -2.42 7.70 -3.03
N LEU A 79 -1.37 6.96 -3.39
CA LEU A 79 -1.43 5.53 -3.62
C LEU A 79 -0.50 4.85 -2.61
N VAL A 80 -1.07 4.04 -1.72
CA VAL A 80 -0.32 3.30 -0.71
C VAL A 80 -0.47 1.80 -0.96
N VAL A 81 0.64 1.14 -1.25
CA VAL A 81 0.72 -0.27 -1.58
C VAL A 81 1.47 -1.01 -0.48
N VAL A 82 0.84 -2.05 0.05
CA VAL A 82 1.42 -2.91 1.10
C VAL A 82 1.47 -4.35 0.57
N PRO A 83 2.63 -4.81 0.09
CA PRO A 83 2.83 -6.20 -0.28
C PRO A 83 2.68 -7.12 0.93
N TYR A 84 2.08 -8.28 0.73
CA TYR A 84 1.94 -9.29 1.78
C TYR A 84 2.18 -10.69 1.22
N GLU A 85 2.64 -11.60 2.08
CA GLU A 85 2.60 -13.02 1.74
C GLU A 85 1.27 -13.59 2.25
N PRO A 86 0.46 -14.22 1.38
CA PRO A 86 -0.63 -15.04 1.89
C PRO A 86 -0.02 -16.10 2.79
N ARG A 87 -0.50 -16.21 4.03
CA ARG A 87 -0.06 -17.27 4.93
C ARG A 87 -0.24 -18.58 4.16
N LYS A 88 0.84 -19.34 3.99
CA LYS A 88 0.72 -20.74 3.61
C LYS A 88 -0.06 -21.38 4.75
N GLU A 89 -1.33 -21.70 4.52
CA GLU A 89 -2.02 -22.63 5.40
C GLU A 89 -1.17 -23.91 5.40
N SER A 90 -0.57 -24.22 6.54
CA SER A 90 -0.04 -25.55 6.77
C SER A 90 -1.25 -26.48 6.77
N ILE A 91 -1.39 -27.24 5.68
CA ILE A 91 -2.32 -28.37 5.57
C ILE A 91 -1.93 -29.41 6.62
#